data_AF-A0A4S8RRN1-F1
#
_entry.id   AF-A0A4S8RRN1-F1
#
_cell.length_a   1.000
_cell.length_b   1.000
_cell.length_c   1.000
_cell.angle_alpha   90.00
_cell.angle_beta   90.00
_cell.angle_gamma   90.00
#
_symmetry.space_group_name_H-M   'P 1'
#
loop_
_entity.id
_entity.type
_entity.pdbx_description
1 polymer ?
#
loop_
_entity_poly.entity_id
_entity_poly.type
_entity_poly.pdbx_seq_one_letter_code
_entity_poly.pdbx_strand_id
1 'polypeptide(L)'
;MIMPSDKVYKETKQIMLGKKVMKPEFKTLAEWIDKAYGVKTINIFYDTIDKGTHPRLEICFEHPQERAKFDAPNGFSFDSAKQKAIGKKFQETLNEQGLIRKNGFSRFSKKLASSEYKTENIWVIYGDFESIARIEANESIPEEKVKKLKKGLNNPHIWEISRAFSYTTFFLYSDEQLKKYENSEEHKKWTDEYYELLKKYDPFGYFKREFFSISLDSKENFDKNYESNWYYYYK
;
A
#
# COMPACT_ATOMS: atom_id res chain seq x y z
N MET A 1 5.16 4.11 5.37
CA MET A 1 4.03 3.57 4.61
C MET A 1 3.93 4.36 3.33
N ILE A 2 3.73 3.69 2.19
CA ILE A 2 3.44 4.37 0.92
C ILE A 2 1.98 4.82 0.97
N MET A 3 1.68 6.00 0.43
CA MET A 3 0.33 6.56 0.38
C MET A 3 -0.15 6.71 -1.07
N PRO A 4 -1.47 6.83 -1.31
CA PRO A 4 -1.98 7.06 -2.67
C PRO A 4 -1.41 8.30 -3.37
N SER A 5 -0.94 9.28 -2.60
CA SER A 5 -0.27 10.47 -3.11
C SER A 5 1.12 10.21 -3.69
N ASP A 6 1.77 9.12 -3.31
CA ASP A 6 3.16 8.86 -3.63
C ASP A 6 3.36 8.49 -5.10
N LYS A 7 4.51 8.90 -5.64
CA LYS A 7 4.86 8.70 -7.04
C LYS A 7 4.86 7.22 -7.43
N VAL A 8 5.42 6.36 -6.58
CA VAL A 8 5.50 4.92 -6.83
C VAL A 8 4.10 4.31 -7.01
N TYR A 9 3.15 4.63 -6.13
CA TYR A 9 1.77 4.16 -6.25
C TYR A 9 1.10 4.67 -7.53
N LYS A 10 1.22 5.98 -7.81
CA LYS A 10 0.62 6.60 -9.02
C LYS A 10 1.14 5.97 -10.31
N GLU A 11 2.44 5.69 -10.39
CA GLU A 11 3.03 5.03 -11.55
C GLU A 11 2.57 3.58 -11.67
N THR A 12 2.62 2.81 -10.59
CA THR A 12 2.13 1.43 -10.55
C THR A 12 0.66 1.36 -10.93
N LYS A 13 -0.19 2.28 -10.46
CA LYS A 13 -1.60 2.37 -10.84
C LYS A 13 -1.79 2.51 -12.36
N GLN A 14 -0.95 3.30 -13.04
CA GLN A 14 -1.04 3.39 -14.50
C GLN A 14 -0.65 2.09 -15.20
N ILE A 15 0.30 1.33 -14.63
CA ILE A 15 0.66 -0.01 -15.13
C ILE A 15 -0.52 -0.96 -14.94
N MET A 16 -1.12 -0.99 -13.75
CA MET A 16 -2.29 -1.82 -13.44
C MET A 16 -3.50 -1.49 -14.33
N LEU A 17 -3.66 -0.23 -14.74
CA LEU A 17 -4.70 0.20 -15.68
C LEU A 17 -4.35 -0.07 -17.17
N GLY A 18 -3.19 -0.67 -17.46
CA GLY A 18 -2.72 -0.92 -18.83
C GLY A 18 -2.31 0.33 -19.62
N LYS A 19 -2.14 1.47 -18.93
CA LYS A 19 -1.79 2.77 -19.54
C LYS A 19 -0.28 3.01 -19.61
N LYS A 20 0.49 2.27 -18.82
CA LYS A 20 1.95 2.27 -18.82
C LYS A 20 2.45 0.83 -18.71
N VAL A 21 3.74 0.65 -18.96
CA VAL A 21 4.45 -0.60 -18.70
C VAL A 21 5.58 -0.32 -17.70
N MET A 22 6.03 -1.38 -17.00
CA MET A 22 7.26 -1.32 -16.21
C MET A 22 8.42 -0.84 -17.08
N LYS A 23 9.32 -0.05 -16.48
CA LYS A 23 10.56 0.37 -17.13
C LYS A 23 11.32 -0.84 -17.72
N PRO A 24 11.67 -0.84 -19.02
CA PRO A 24 12.28 -1.99 -19.69
C PRO A 24 13.55 -2.51 -19.01
N GLU A 25 14.36 -1.61 -18.44
CA GLU A 25 15.60 -1.96 -17.76
C GLU A 25 15.40 -2.84 -16.51
N PHE A 26 14.20 -2.83 -15.93
CA PHE A 26 13.87 -3.62 -14.74
C PHE A 26 13.20 -4.96 -15.06
N LYS A 27 12.83 -5.20 -16.32
CA LYS A 27 12.12 -6.41 -16.73
C LYS A 27 12.90 -7.69 -16.40
N THR A 28 14.19 -7.72 -16.71
CA THR A 28 15.06 -8.87 -16.41
C THR A 28 15.16 -9.16 -14.91
N LEU A 29 15.19 -8.10 -14.09
CA LEU A 29 15.21 -8.27 -12.64
C LEU A 29 13.87 -8.80 -12.13
N ALA A 30 12.74 -8.25 -12.61
CA ALA A 30 11.40 -8.72 -12.26
C ALA A 30 11.22 -10.20 -12.60
N GLU A 31 11.57 -10.63 -13.82
CA GLU A 31 11.50 -12.04 -14.23
C GLU A 31 12.35 -12.96 -13.36
N TRP A 32 13.53 -12.49 -12.92
CA TRP A 32 14.37 -13.25 -12.00
C TRP A 32 13.73 -13.38 -10.60
N ILE A 33 13.17 -12.29 -10.06
CA ILE A 33 12.45 -12.28 -8.76
C ILE A 33 11.26 -13.25 -8.82
N ASP A 34 10.46 -13.14 -9.87
CA ASP A 34 9.25 -13.95 -10.09
C ASP A 34 9.58 -15.44 -10.10
N LYS A 35 10.64 -15.82 -10.83
CA LYS A 35 11.12 -17.20 -10.88
C LYS A 35 11.74 -17.67 -9.57
N ALA A 36 12.54 -16.83 -8.92
CA ALA A 36 13.28 -17.21 -7.71
C ALA A 36 12.37 -17.39 -6.50
N TYR A 37 11.26 -16.64 -6.43
CA TYR A 37 10.41 -16.59 -5.24
C TYR A 37 8.95 -17.00 -5.50
N GLY A 38 8.59 -17.34 -6.74
CA GLY A 38 7.23 -17.77 -7.11
C GLY A 38 6.20 -16.67 -6.86
N VAL A 39 6.46 -15.47 -7.38
CA VAL A 39 5.63 -14.26 -7.23
C VAL A 39 5.46 -13.59 -8.59
N LYS A 40 4.63 -12.55 -8.65
CA LYS A 40 4.51 -11.68 -9.83
C LYS A 40 4.83 -10.24 -9.47
N THR A 41 5.95 -9.74 -9.99
CA THR A 41 6.37 -8.36 -9.81
C THR A 41 5.62 -7.46 -10.78
N ILE A 42 4.85 -6.49 -10.27
CA ILE A 42 4.05 -5.59 -11.12
C ILE A 42 4.82 -4.34 -11.53
N ASN A 43 5.70 -3.84 -10.66
CA ASN A 43 6.53 -2.68 -10.92
C ASN A 43 7.80 -2.74 -10.07
N ILE A 44 8.85 -2.09 -10.56
CA ILE A 44 10.08 -1.85 -9.82
C ILE A 44 10.35 -0.35 -9.90
N PHE A 45 10.54 0.29 -8.75
CA PHE A 45 10.76 1.72 -8.66
C PHE A 45 12.11 1.99 -8.03
N TYR A 46 12.91 2.82 -8.70
CA TYR A 46 14.21 3.26 -8.20
C TYR A 46 14.15 4.75 -7.88
N ASP A 47 14.63 5.10 -6.69
CA ASP A 47 14.90 6.47 -6.31
C ASP A 47 16.12 6.56 -5.38
N THR A 48 16.34 7.76 -4.85
CA THR A 48 17.41 8.03 -3.89
C THR A 48 16.83 8.82 -2.74
N ILE A 49 17.07 8.36 -1.51
CA ILE A 49 16.70 9.05 -0.27
C ILE A 49 17.92 9.83 0.28
N ASP A 50 17.72 10.53 1.40
CA ASP A 50 18.77 11.31 2.08
C ASP A 50 19.52 12.26 1.15
N LYS A 51 18.77 13.11 0.46
CA LYS A 51 19.28 14.11 -0.50
C LYS A 51 20.11 13.49 -1.63
N GLY A 52 19.76 12.28 -2.07
CA GLY A 52 20.38 11.65 -3.22
C GLY A 52 21.55 10.72 -2.90
N THR A 53 21.80 10.45 -1.61
CA THR A 53 22.98 9.70 -1.17
C THR A 53 22.73 8.21 -1.03
N HIS A 54 21.53 7.81 -0.64
CA HIS A 54 21.18 6.39 -0.46
C HIS A 54 20.23 5.92 -1.55
N PRO A 55 20.68 5.04 -2.48
CA PRO A 55 19.80 4.47 -3.48
C PRO A 55 18.81 3.51 -2.84
N ARG A 56 17.56 3.57 -3.31
CA ARG A 56 16.49 2.70 -2.86
C ARG A 56 15.80 2.06 -4.06
N LEU A 57 15.56 0.76 -3.94
CA LEU A 57 14.85 -0.04 -4.92
C LEU A 57 13.60 -0.60 -4.27
N GLU A 58 12.44 -0.21 -4.76
CA GLU A 58 11.17 -0.76 -4.31
C GLU A 58 10.67 -1.80 -5.30
N ILE A 59 10.39 -2.99 -4.79
CA ILE A 59 9.73 -4.06 -5.52
C ILE A 59 8.24 -4.04 -5.14
N CYS A 60 7.38 -3.82 -6.14
CA CYS A 60 5.95 -3.75 -5.93
C CYS A 60 5.30 -5.06 -6.43
N PHE A 61 4.51 -5.67 -5.56
CA PHE A 61 3.66 -6.82 -5.86
C PHE A 61 2.20 -6.39 -5.94
N GLU A 62 1.34 -7.25 -6.51
CA GLU A 62 -0.09 -6.93 -6.55
C GLU A 62 -0.72 -7.08 -5.16
N HIS A 63 -0.48 -8.24 -4.52
CA HIS A 63 -1.19 -8.63 -3.31
C HIS A 63 -0.30 -8.68 -2.05
N PRO A 64 -0.88 -8.45 -0.85
CA PRO A 64 -0.13 -8.52 0.42
C PRO A 64 0.53 -9.87 0.66
N GLN A 65 -0.09 -10.98 0.22
CA GLN A 65 0.47 -12.32 0.43
C GLN A 65 1.75 -12.55 -0.36
N GLU A 66 1.92 -11.91 -1.51
CA GLU A 66 3.16 -11.97 -2.29
C GLU A 66 4.26 -11.17 -1.60
N ARG A 67 3.94 -9.95 -1.15
CA ARG A 67 4.86 -9.10 -0.37
C ARG A 67 5.30 -9.77 0.93
N ALA A 68 4.39 -10.47 1.63
CA ALA A 68 4.67 -11.14 2.90
C ALA A 68 5.78 -12.20 2.79
N LYS A 69 6.00 -12.77 1.58
CA LYS A 69 7.12 -13.70 1.36
C LYS A 69 8.49 -13.04 1.57
N PHE A 70 8.58 -11.72 1.58
CA PHE A 70 9.82 -10.97 1.74
C PHE A 70 10.00 -10.38 3.15
N ASP A 71 9.09 -10.69 4.07
CA ASP A 71 9.23 -10.35 5.48
C ASP A 71 10.18 -11.35 6.17
N ALA A 72 10.91 -10.85 7.16
CA ALA A 72 11.73 -11.68 8.03
C ALA A 72 10.84 -12.56 8.93
N PRO A 73 11.36 -13.66 9.51
CA PRO A 73 10.59 -14.53 10.39
C PRO A 73 9.96 -13.83 11.60
N ASN A 74 10.50 -12.67 12.00
CA ASN A 74 9.95 -11.85 13.08
C ASN A 74 8.73 -11.00 12.67
N GLY A 75 8.43 -10.87 11.37
CA GLY A 75 7.33 -10.06 10.83
C GLY A 75 7.53 -8.53 10.92
N PHE A 76 8.60 -8.03 11.52
CA PHE A 76 8.82 -6.59 11.76
C PHE A 76 9.84 -5.95 10.80
N SER A 77 10.62 -6.78 10.11
CA SER A 77 11.64 -6.33 9.16
C SER A 77 11.58 -7.14 7.87
N PHE A 78 12.30 -6.71 6.85
CA PHE A 78 12.45 -7.48 5.62
C PHE A 78 13.50 -8.59 5.74
N ASP A 79 13.34 -9.64 4.94
CA ASP A 79 14.33 -10.71 4.80
C ASP A 79 15.63 -10.15 4.21
N SER A 80 16.63 -10.02 5.08
CA SER A 80 17.93 -9.44 4.72
C SER A 80 18.69 -10.25 3.67
N ALA A 81 18.47 -11.56 3.57
CA ALA A 81 19.10 -12.40 2.56
C ALA A 81 18.50 -12.12 1.18
N LYS A 82 17.17 -11.99 1.10
CA LYS A 82 16.47 -11.61 -0.14
C LYS A 82 16.81 -10.18 -0.57
N GLN A 83 16.88 -9.23 0.37
CA GLN A 83 17.30 -7.86 0.07
C GLN A 83 18.69 -7.83 -0.57
N LYS A 84 19.67 -8.55 0.02
CA LYS A 84 21.03 -8.64 -0.53
C LYS A 84 21.06 -9.32 -1.89
N ALA A 85 20.31 -10.41 -2.06
CA ALA A 85 20.26 -11.15 -3.32
C ALA A 85 19.66 -10.30 -4.45
N ILE A 86 18.56 -9.59 -4.20
CA ILE A 86 17.92 -8.69 -5.16
C ILE A 86 18.82 -7.50 -5.47
N GLY A 87 19.42 -6.86 -4.46
CA GLY A 87 20.35 -5.74 -4.66
C GLY A 87 21.55 -6.13 -5.52
N LYS A 88 22.13 -7.31 -5.28
CA LYS A 88 23.20 -7.88 -6.13
C LYS A 88 22.70 -8.13 -7.55
N LYS A 89 21.53 -8.75 -7.71
CA LYS A 89 20.97 -9.06 -9.03
C LYS A 89 20.67 -7.79 -9.82
N PHE A 90 20.14 -6.75 -9.17
CA PHE A 90 19.93 -5.44 -9.76
C PHE A 90 21.22 -4.89 -10.36
N GLN A 91 22.31 -4.87 -9.58
CA GLN A 91 23.61 -4.44 -10.05
C GLN A 91 24.12 -5.29 -11.25
N GLU A 92 23.96 -6.62 -11.21
CA GLU A 92 24.32 -7.49 -12.33
C GLU A 92 23.54 -7.12 -13.60
N THR A 93 22.21 -7.00 -13.50
CA THR A 93 21.35 -6.69 -14.66
C THR A 93 21.66 -5.33 -15.28
N LEU A 94 21.94 -4.30 -14.47
CA LEU A 94 22.34 -2.99 -14.98
C LEU A 94 23.72 -3.02 -15.66
N ASN A 95 24.67 -3.82 -15.15
CA ASN A 95 25.97 -3.99 -15.79
C ASN A 95 25.84 -4.71 -17.14
N GLU A 96 25.05 -5.78 -17.21
CA GLU A 96 24.79 -6.54 -18.44
C GLU A 96 24.15 -5.68 -19.53
N GLN A 97 23.28 -4.74 -19.13
CA GLN A 97 22.65 -3.76 -20.02
C GLN A 97 23.57 -2.57 -20.35
N GLY A 98 24.77 -2.47 -19.75
CA GLY A 98 25.68 -1.35 -19.94
C GLY A 98 25.21 -0.02 -19.33
N LEU A 99 24.21 -0.06 -18.44
CA LEU A 99 23.65 1.12 -17.76
C LEU A 99 24.52 1.61 -16.60
N ILE A 100 25.38 0.75 -16.07
CA ILE A 100 26.45 1.09 -15.12
C ILE A 100 27.76 0.44 -15.58
N ARG A 101 28.91 1.03 -15.23
CA ARG A 101 30.24 0.45 -15.52
C ARG A 101 30.79 -0.26 -14.29
N LYS A 102 31.33 -1.46 -14.47
CA LYS A 102 32.24 -2.06 -13.48
C LYS A 102 33.49 -1.20 -13.35
N ASN A 103 33.90 -0.91 -12.12
CA ASN A 103 35.24 -0.40 -11.81
C ASN A 103 36.28 -1.50 -12.10
N GLY A 104 36.57 -1.72 -13.39
CA GLY A 104 37.51 -2.71 -13.89
C GLY A 104 38.44 -2.11 -14.93
N PHE A 105 39.63 -1.69 -14.48
CA PHE A 105 40.93 -1.56 -15.18
C PHE A 105 41.06 -0.92 -16.58
N SER A 106 40.05 -0.32 -17.20
CA SER A 106 40.24 0.51 -18.40
C SER A 106 40.11 1.99 -18.07
N ARG A 107 41.23 2.60 -17.68
CA ARG A 107 41.35 3.99 -17.21
C ARG A 107 41.66 5.00 -18.33
N PHE A 108 41.31 4.69 -19.58
CA PHE A 108 41.60 5.58 -20.71
C PHE A 108 40.37 5.88 -21.56
N SER A 109 39.93 7.13 -21.44
CA SER A 109 39.02 7.85 -22.34
C SER A 109 37.55 7.40 -22.37
N LYS A 110 36.73 8.07 -21.55
CA LYS A 110 35.55 8.85 -22.00
C LYS A 110 34.86 9.44 -20.77
N LYS A 111 34.57 10.74 -20.88
CA LYS A 111 33.69 11.58 -20.06
C LYS A 111 32.76 10.76 -19.16
N LEU A 112 32.89 10.95 -17.84
CA LEU A 112 32.09 10.31 -16.78
C LEU A 112 30.61 10.60 -17.04
N ALA A 113 29.93 9.76 -17.83
CA ALA A 113 28.48 9.77 -17.85
C ALA A 113 28.07 9.24 -16.47
N SER A 114 27.58 10.14 -15.61
CA SER A 114 26.95 9.75 -14.36
C SER A 114 25.85 8.75 -14.69
N SER A 115 25.97 7.50 -14.24
CA SER A 115 24.88 6.55 -14.39
C SER A 115 23.66 7.08 -13.64
N GLU A 116 22.47 6.95 -14.23
CA GLU A 116 21.20 7.27 -13.57
C GLU A 116 21.03 6.46 -12.27
N TYR A 117 21.66 5.29 -12.22
CA TYR A 117 21.58 4.32 -11.13
C TYR A 117 22.87 4.27 -10.30
N LYS A 118 22.71 4.40 -8.97
CA LYS A 118 23.71 4.05 -7.95
C LYS A 118 23.32 2.69 -7.37
N THR A 119 24.31 1.84 -7.11
CA THR A 119 24.05 0.46 -6.68
C THR A 119 24.75 0.10 -5.37
N GLU A 120 25.73 0.90 -4.98
CA GLU A 120 26.45 0.78 -3.72
C GLU A 120 25.47 0.97 -2.55
N ASN A 121 25.43 -0.01 -1.65
CA ASN A 121 24.56 -0.01 -0.46
C ASN A 121 23.06 0.22 -0.76
N ILE A 122 22.59 -0.26 -1.91
CA ILE A 122 21.18 -0.11 -2.29
C ILE A 122 20.25 -0.74 -1.26
N TRP A 123 19.27 0.04 -0.81
CA TRP A 123 18.23 -0.43 0.10
C TRP A 123 17.05 -0.98 -0.70
N VAL A 124 16.84 -2.29 -0.61
CA VAL A 124 15.69 -2.95 -1.26
C VAL A 124 14.51 -2.97 -0.29
N ILE A 125 13.37 -2.43 -0.71
CA ILE A 125 12.12 -2.47 0.05
C ILE A 125 11.02 -3.12 -0.78
N TYR A 126 9.95 -3.54 -0.10
CA TYR A 126 8.84 -4.25 -0.72
C TYR A 126 7.52 -3.58 -0.36
N GLY A 127 6.63 -3.47 -1.34
CA GLY A 127 5.27 -2.97 -1.17
C GLY A 127 4.27 -3.82 -1.94
N ASP A 128 3.00 -3.67 -1.59
CA ASP A 128 1.88 -4.25 -2.34
C ASP A 128 0.92 -3.15 -2.80
N PHE A 129 0.39 -3.30 -4.01
CA PHE A 129 -0.51 -2.33 -4.62
C PHE A 129 -1.90 -2.37 -4.01
N GLU A 130 -2.41 -3.56 -3.72
CA GLU A 130 -3.75 -3.76 -3.16
C GLU A 130 -3.98 -2.93 -1.89
N SER A 131 -3.07 -2.96 -0.91
CA SER A 131 -3.26 -2.24 0.35
C SER A 131 -3.44 -0.73 0.13
N ILE A 132 -2.64 -0.15 -0.77
CA ILE A 132 -2.71 1.29 -1.05
C ILE A 132 -3.91 1.63 -1.93
N ALA A 133 -4.30 0.75 -2.85
CA ALA A 133 -5.51 0.90 -3.64
C ALA A 133 -6.78 0.84 -2.78
N ARG A 134 -6.78 0.01 -1.72
CA ARG A 134 -7.87 -0.03 -0.75
C ARG A 134 -7.98 1.26 0.08
N ILE A 135 -6.85 1.86 0.44
CA ILE A 135 -6.81 3.19 1.07
C ILE A 135 -7.41 4.23 0.12
N GLU A 136 -6.91 4.30 -1.12
CA GLU A 136 -7.40 5.25 -2.11
C GLU A 136 -8.91 5.11 -2.34
N ALA A 137 -9.42 3.88 -2.48
CA ALA A 137 -10.84 3.63 -2.70
C ALA A 137 -11.71 4.16 -1.55
N ASN A 138 -11.32 3.91 -0.31
CA ASN A 138 -12.07 4.34 0.87
C ASN A 138 -12.01 5.87 1.07
N GLU A 139 -10.83 6.47 0.88
CA GLU A 139 -10.62 7.92 1.01
C GLU A 139 -11.22 8.71 -0.16
N SER A 140 -11.38 8.09 -1.33
CA SER A 140 -11.98 8.72 -2.52
C SER A 140 -13.49 8.90 -2.43
N ILE A 141 -14.18 8.26 -1.47
CA ILE A 141 -15.61 8.46 -1.26
C ILE A 141 -15.83 9.92 -0.81
N PRO A 142 -16.62 10.73 -1.53
CA PRO A 142 -16.88 12.10 -1.14
C PRO A 142 -17.64 12.16 0.19
N GLU A 143 -17.29 13.12 1.04
CA GLU A 143 -17.88 13.28 2.37
C GLU A 143 -19.42 13.42 2.33
N GLU A 144 -19.95 14.11 1.33
CA GLU A 144 -21.39 14.24 1.12
C GLU A 144 -22.10 12.90 0.86
N LYS A 145 -21.41 11.90 0.28
CA LYS A 145 -21.96 10.56 0.10
C LYS A 145 -22.03 9.80 1.41
N VAL A 146 -21.04 9.99 2.30
CA VAL A 146 -21.01 9.39 3.63
C VAL A 146 -22.10 9.99 4.53
N LYS A 147 -22.24 11.32 4.53
CA LYS A 147 -23.36 12.00 5.22
C LYS A 147 -24.72 11.52 4.70
N LYS A 148 -24.86 11.37 3.37
CA LYS A 148 -26.09 10.84 2.76
C LYS A 148 -26.37 9.41 3.20
N LEU A 149 -25.35 8.56 3.26
CA LEU A 149 -25.45 7.19 3.77
C LEU A 149 -25.94 7.21 5.22
N LYS A 150 -25.25 7.92 6.12
CA LYS A 150 -25.64 8.06 7.53
C LYS A 150 -27.10 8.50 7.70
N LYS A 151 -27.53 9.52 6.93
CA LYS A 151 -28.92 9.98 6.92
C LYS A 151 -29.89 8.89 6.43
N GLY A 152 -29.51 8.14 5.39
CA GLY A 152 -30.32 7.06 4.82
C GLY A 152 -30.47 5.85 5.76
N LEU A 153 -29.46 5.56 6.59
CA LEU A 153 -29.55 4.54 7.63
C LEU A 153 -30.58 4.89 8.70
N ASN A 154 -30.83 6.18 8.92
CA ASN A 154 -31.85 6.73 9.82
C ASN A 154 -31.83 6.09 11.22
N ASN A 155 -30.64 5.79 11.74
CA ASN A 155 -30.47 5.25 13.08
C ASN A 155 -29.96 6.36 14.01
N PRO A 156 -30.74 6.77 15.03
CA PRO A 156 -30.37 7.87 15.91
C PRO A 156 -29.18 7.54 16.83
N HIS A 157 -28.76 6.27 16.91
CA HIS A 157 -27.63 5.87 17.74
C HIS A 157 -26.29 6.07 17.02
N ILE A 158 -26.27 6.21 15.69
CA ILE A 158 -25.03 6.46 14.93
C ILE A 158 -24.62 7.91 15.12
N TRP A 159 -23.54 8.12 15.88
CA TRP A 159 -22.94 9.42 16.11
C TRP A 159 -22.08 9.88 14.93
N GLU A 160 -21.22 9.02 14.38
CA GLU A 160 -20.29 9.38 13.29
C GLU A 160 -19.94 8.19 12.40
N ILE A 161 -19.67 8.44 11.11
CA ILE A 161 -19.01 7.47 10.22
C ILE A 161 -17.61 7.99 9.95
N SER A 162 -16.63 7.43 10.65
CA SER A 162 -15.23 7.84 10.51
C SER A 162 -14.47 6.90 9.59
N ARG A 163 -13.61 7.45 8.75
CA ARG A 163 -12.84 6.74 7.73
C ARG A 163 -11.37 7.10 7.87
N ALA A 164 -10.51 6.10 7.92
CA ALA A 164 -9.07 6.28 7.90
C ALA A 164 -8.41 5.10 7.21
N PHE A 165 -7.47 5.38 6.31
CA PHE A 165 -6.83 4.36 5.50
C PHE A 165 -7.89 3.51 4.76
N SER A 166 -7.76 2.18 4.78
CA SER A 166 -8.74 1.25 4.21
C SER A 166 -9.88 0.87 5.17
N TYR A 167 -9.94 1.49 6.36
CA TYR A 167 -10.88 1.15 7.42
C TYR A 167 -12.01 2.17 7.56
N THR A 168 -13.17 1.68 8.01
CA THR A 168 -14.34 2.49 8.32
C THR A 168 -14.93 2.04 9.65
N THR A 169 -15.14 3.01 10.54
CA THR A 169 -15.73 2.80 11.87
C THR A 169 -17.02 3.59 11.97
N PHE A 170 -18.11 2.92 12.32
CA PHE A 170 -19.35 3.58 12.69
C PHE A 170 -19.34 3.76 14.20
N PHE A 171 -19.28 5.01 14.62
CA PHE A 171 -19.36 5.34 16.04
C PHE A 171 -20.80 5.45 16.48
N LEU A 172 -21.10 4.81 17.60
CA LEU A 172 -22.35 4.94 18.34
C LEU A 172 -22.16 5.92 19.50
N TYR A 173 -23.22 6.37 20.17
CA TYR A 173 -23.05 7.30 21.28
C TYR A 173 -22.48 6.64 22.55
N SER A 174 -22.85 5.39 22.85
CA SER A 174 -22.44 4.69 24.08
C SER A 174 -21.95 3.26 23.86
N ASP A 175 -21.22 2.73 24.84
CA ASP A 175 -20.75 1.33 24.84
C ASP A 175 -21.91 0.33 24.89
N GLU A 176 -23.01 0.70 25.53
CA GLU A 176 -24.23 -0.12 25.55
C GLU A 176 -24.83 -0.27 24.16
N GLN A 177 -24.89 0.83 23.39
CA GLN A 177 -25.35 0.79 22.00
C GLN A 177 -24.41 -0.04 21.13
N LEU A 178 -23.09 0.05 21.36
CA LEU A 178 -22.11 -0.81 20.68
C LEU A 178 -22.43 -2.28 20.91
N LYS A 179 -22.55 -2.71 22.16
CA LYS A 179 -22.88 -4.10 22.51
C LYS A 179 -24.22 -4.55 21.92
N LYS A 180 -25.20 -3.65 21.84
CA LYS A 180 -26.51 -3.92 21.22
C LYS A 180 -26.39 -4.26 19.73
N TYR A 181 -25.55 -3.52 19.00
CA TYR A 181 -25.45 -3.66 17.54
C TYR A 181 -24.32 -4.60 17.10
N GLU A 182 -23.36 -4.89 17.97
CA GLU A 182 -22.32 -5.87 17.69
C GLU A 182 -22.95 -7.23 17.33
N ASN A 183 -22.57 -7.77 16.17
CA ASN A 183 -23.12 -9.02 15.61
C ASN A 183 -24.64 -9.00 15.32
N SER A 184 -25.28 -7.84 15.28
CA SER A 184 -26.70 -7.67 14.93
C SER A 184 -26.95 -7.69 13.41
N GLU A 185 -28.21 -7.88 13.02
CA GLU A 185 -28.64 -7.72 11.61
C GLU A 185 -28.48 -6.28 11.13
N GLU A 186 -28.64 -5.29 12.02
CA GLU A 186 -28.38 -3.89 11.71
C GLU A 186 -26.92 -3.64 11.34
N HIS A 187 -25.96 -4.23 12.06
CA HIS A 187 -24.54 -4.09 11.74
C HIS A 187 -24.18 -4.73 10.40
N LYS A 188 -24.78 -5.89 10.08
CA LYS A 188 -24.67 -6.50 8.74
C LYS A 188 -25.24 -5.57 7.67
N LYS A 189 -26.43 -5.01 7.89
CA LYS A 189 -27.05 -4.05 6.97
C LYS A 189 -26.18 -2.81 6.75
N TRP A 190 -25.63 -2.23 7.81
CA TRP A 190 -24.73 -1.07 7.70
C TRP A 190 -23.46 -1.41 6.91
N THR A 191 -22.93 -2.61 7.13
CA THR A 191 -21.81 -3.15 6.35
C THR A 191 -22.17 -3.24 4.86
N ASP A 192 -23.34 -3.79 4.53
CA ASP A 192 -23.81 -3.93 3.15
C ASP A 192 -23.97 -2.58 2.46
N GLU A 193 -24.63 -1.63 3.13
CA GLU A 193 -24.88 -0.29 2.58
C GLU A 193 -23.58 0.49 2.36
N TYR A 194 -22.61 0.38 3.28
CA TYR A 194 -21.29 0.97 3.10
C TYR A 194 -20.50 0.28 1.99
N TYR A 195 -20.56 -1.05 1.89
CA TYR A 195 -19.90 -1.82 0.84
C TYR A 195 -20.40 -1.41 -0.55
N GLU A 196 -21.70 -1.25 -0.73
CA GLU A 196 -22.30 -0.79 -2.00
C GLU A 196 -21.92 0.64 -2.37
N LEU A 197 -21.61 1.49 -1.38
CA LEU A 197 -21.02 2.79 -1.61
C LEU A 197 -19.55 2.67 -2.03
N LEU A 198 -18.75 1.94 -1.26
CA LEU A 198 -17.31 1.76 -1.45
C LEU A 198 -16.97 1.14 -2.81
N LYS A 199 -17.73 0.14 -3.25
CA LYS A 199 -17.51 -0.58 -4.51
C LYS A 199 -17.47 0.34 -5.73
N LYS A 200 -18.14 1.49 -5.69
CA LYS A 200 -18.15 2.50 -6.77
C LYS A 200 -16.80 3.23 -6.90
N TYR A 201 -15.96 3.14 -5.87
CA TYR A 201 -14.66 3.78 -5.77
C TYR A 201 -13.50 2.76 -5.73
N ASP A 202 -13.80 1.47 -5.90
CA ASP A 202 -12.83 0.37 -5.96
C ASP A 202 -12.70 -0.15 -7.40
N PRO A 203 -11.92 0.52 -8.27
CA PRO A 203 -11.81 0.15 -9.68
C PRO A 203 -11.12 -1.20 -9.91
N PHE A 204 -10.41 -1.72 -8.91
CA PHE A 204 -9.71 -3.00 -8.99
C PHE A 204 -10.50 -4.15 -8.34
N GLY A 205 -11.58 -3.83 -7.63
CA GLY A 205 -12.43 -4.82 -6.98
C GLY A 205 -11.73 -5.59 -5.87
N TYR A 206 -10.78 -4.97 -5.17
CA TYR A 206 -10.04 -5.59 -4.06
C TYR A 206 -10.90 -5.79 -2.81
N PHE A 207 -11.97 -5.02 -2.63
CA PHE A 207 -12.94 -5.26 -1.56
C PHE A 207 -13.90 -6.38 -1.96
N LYS A 208 -13.75 -7.54 -1.32
CA LYS A 208 -14.70 -8.66 -1.42
C LYS A 208 -15.67 -8.61 -0.26
N ARG A 209 -16.97 -8.69 -0.54
CA ARG A 209 -18.02 -8.59 0.48
C ARG A 209 -17.84 -9.61 1.61
N GLU A 210 -17.48 -10.85 1.27
CA GLU A 210 -17.26 -11.95 2.22
C GLU A 210 -16.14 -11.69 3.24
N PHE A 211 -15.19 -10.81 2.93
CA PHE A 211 -14.07 -10.42 3.80
C PHE A 211 -14.16 -8.97 4.28
N PHE A 212 -15.24 -8.28 3.97
CA PHE A 212 -15.45 -6.88 4.32
C PHE A 212 -16.43 -6.74 5.49
N SER A 213 -16.05 -5.94 6.48
CA SER A 213 -16.91 -5.47 7.56
C SER A 213 -16.54 -4.04 7.92
N ILE A 214 -17.53 -3.24 8.29
CA ILE A 214 -17.26 -2.01 9.04
C ILE A 214 -16.98 -2.37 10.50
N SER A 215 -16.14 -1.56 11.16
CA SER A 215 -15.95 -1.63 12.61
C SER A 215 -17.03 -0.82 13.32
N LEU A 216 -17.33 -1.21 14.57
CA LEU A 216 -18.13 -0.39 15.48
C LEU A 216 -17.24 0.12 16.61
N ASP A 217 -17.50 1.33 17.05
CA ASP A 217 -16.90 1.92 18.24
C ASP A 217 -17.90 2.89 18.89
N SER A 218 -17.57 3.49 20.01
CA SER A 218 -18.45 4.42 20.71
C SER A 218 -17.79 5.78 20.93
N LYS A 219 -18.61 6.83 20.94
CA LYS A 219 -18.20 8.17 21.33
C LYS A 219 -17.73 8.16 22.79
N GLU A 220 -18.38 7.38 23.64
CA GLU A 220 -17.96 7.19 25.03
C GLU A 220 -16.50 6.72 25.15
N ASN A 221 -16.10 5.71 24.36
CA ASN A 221 -14.72 5.23 24.28
C ASN A 221 -13.79 6.31 23.69
N PHE A 222 -14.19 6.95 22.59
CA PHE A 222 -13.47 8.05 21.95
C PHE A 222 -13.18 9.22 22.91
N ASP A 223 -14.18 9.61 23.70
CA ASP A 223 -14.07 10.69 24.67
C ASP A 223 -13.18 10.30 25.85
N LYS A 224 -13.35 9.10 26.41
CA LYS A 224 -12.66 8.64 27.64
C LYS A 224 -11.21 8.24 27.40
N ASN A 225 -10.95 7.50 26.33
CA ASN A 225 -9.66 6.85 26.10
C ASN A 225 -8.80 7.56 25.05
N TYR A 226 -9.41 8.47 24.28
CA TYR A 226 -8.73 9.17 23.18
C TYR A 226 -8.91 10.70 23.23
N GLU A 227 -9.41 11.24 24.34
CA GLU A 227 -9.55 12.69 24.57
C GLU A 227 -10.34 13.42 23.47
N SER A 228 -11.31 12.73 22.86
CA SER A 228 -12.05 13.25 21.69
C SER A 228 -11.14 13.63 20.50
N ASN A 229 -9.98 12.97 20.36
CA ASN A 229 -8.95 13.32 19.38
C ASN A 229 -8.73 12.19 18.36
N TRP A 230 -9.04 12.46 17.09
CA TRP A 230 -8.87 11.52 15.99
C TRP A 230 -7.41 11.10 15.78
N TYR A 231 -6.43 11.96 16.08
CA TYR A 231 -5.02 11.59 16.02
C TYR A 231 -4.69 10.51 17.05
N TYR A 232 -5.20 10.61 18.28
CA TYR A 232 -4.98 9.58 19.30
C TYR A 232 -5.72 8.29 18.98
N TYR A 233 -6.90 8.40 18.38
CA TYR A 233 -7.69 7.23 17.97
C TYR A 233 -7.01 6.39 16.88
N TYR A 234 -6.38 7.04 15.89
CA TYR A 234 -5.75 6.37 14.75
C TYR A 234 -4.24 6.14 14.89
N LYS A 235 -3.66 6.45 16.05
CA LYS A 235 -2.24 6.25 16.32
C LYS A 235 -1.92 4.78 16.60
#